data_AF-A0A9E2AIS0-F1
#
_entry.id   AF-A0A9E2AIS0-F1
#
_cell.length_a   1.000
_cell.length_b   1.000
_cell.length_c   1.000
_cell.angle_alpha   90.00
_cell.angle_beta   90.00
_cell.angle_gamma   90.00
#
_symmetry.space_group_name_H-M   'P 1'
#
loop_
_entity.id
_entity.type
_entity.pdbx_description
1 polymer ?
#
loop_
_entity_poly.entity_id
_entity_poly.type
_entity_poly.pdbx_seq_one_letter_code
_entity_poly.pdbx_strand_id
1 'polypeptide(L)'
;MRITHIILIIIGIGISNDFLAQTPDLMVEMQPTSGKYDSDVLVSLYAPKGAIYYTLNGNEPTRRSIRYRGPFKIRKTTVVRAAAYRYGQKSQVLSQTYLIKEPTSSIPIVSLSVPPHQLFNPEYGLFTEGENITSTHPAKYGANYWSRRKLTVNVEIFEINEDKVFNGKTEFRVFGGVSRTFPQKSFSVSLDKNYGVSEFKYPLFGKSGPKKIKHLVFRNSGSDWGKSHFRDAYITSLTRNLDYESQRYRPVHIYINGKYWGMYNMREKVNRYFLDTYYDIDRDSIDLLEGRYLIKSGYRTEYLKLLRYLRNNDLSSEEHYAYIKSKIDVESFTDFIITQIFVNNRDAGGNVKY
;
A
#
# COMPACT_ATOMS: atom_id res chain seq x y z
N MET A 1 14.33 -23.87 60.26
CA MET A 1 13.28 -24.45 59.40
C MET A 1 12.52 -23.29 58.78
N ARG A 2 12.75 -22.99 57.51
CA ARG A 2 12.27 -21.77 56.82
C ARG A 2 10.78 -21.91 56.48
N ILE A 3 9.94 -21.00 56.97
CA ILE A 3 8.54 -20.86 56.57
C ILE A 3 8.47 -19.80 55.48
N THR A 4 8.38 -20.26 54.23
CA THR A 4 8.29 -19.45 53.03
C THR A 4 6.85 -18.93 52.89
N HIS A 5 6.67 -17.61 52.93
CA HIS A 5 5.40 -16.96 52.59
C HIS A 5 5.23 -16.97 51.06
N ILE A 6 4.19 -17.66 50.57
CA ILE A 6 3.78 -17.59 49.16
C ILE A 6 2.74 -16.47 49.06
N ILE A 7 3.14 -15.33 48.48
CA ILE A 7 2.22 -14.26 48.09
C ILE A 7 1.65 -14.65 46.72
N LEU A 8 0.38 -15.02 46.69
CA LEU A 8 -0.38 -15.26 45.46
C LEU A 8 -0.91 -13.91 44.96
N ILE A 9 -0.27 -13.30 43.98
CA ILE A 9 -0.79 -12.09 43.31
C ILE A 9 -1.81 -12.55 42.26
N ILE A 10 -3.10 -12.51 42.63
CA ILE A 10 -4.20 -12.58 41.68
C ILE A 10 -4.36 -11.17 41.10
N ILE A 11 -3.84 -10.94 39.89
CA ILE A 11 -4.18 -9.72 39.12
C ILE A 11 -5.59 -9.90 38.60
N GLY A 12 -6.57 -9.41 39.36
CA GLY A 12 -7.94 -9.22 38.91
C GLY A 12 -7.96 -8.14 37.83
N ILE A 13 -8.27 -8.55 36.59
CA ILE A 13 -8.62 -7.60 35.54
C ILE A 13 -10.01 -7.05 35.90
N GLY A 14 -10.04 -5.79 36.36
CA GLY A 14 -11.27 -5.04 36.52
C GLY A 14 -11.95 -4.89 35.17
N ILE A 15 -13.12 -5.52 35.04
CA ILE A 15 -14.03 -5.28 33.92
C ILE A 15 -14.79 -3.99 34.28
N SER A 16 -14.40 -2.88 33.67
CA SER A 16 -15.28 -1.71 33.57
C SER A 16 -16.45 -2.08 32.66
N ASN A 17 -17.67 -2.03 33.20
CA ASN A 17 -18.94 -2.27 32.50
C ASN A 17 -19.29 -1.10 31.55
N ASP A 18 -18.44 -0.85 30.56
CA ASP A 18 -18.77 0.05 29.45
C ASP A 18 -18.78 -0.74 28.15
N PHE A 19 -19.98 -0.93 27.61
CA PHE A 19 -20.28 -1.55 26.31
C PHE A 19 -19.68 -2.95 26.11
N LEU A 20 -20.42 -3.99 26.52
CA LEU A 20 -20.27 -5.31 25.88
C LEU A 20 -20.62 -5.15 24.39
N ALA A 21 -19.61 -4.90 23.56
CA ALA A 21 -19.75 -5.03 22.12
C ALA A 21 -20.22 -6.47 21.86
N GLN A 22 -21.49 -6.62 21.49
CA GLN A 22 -22.09 -7.92 21.22
C GLN A 22 -21.24 -8.57 20.12
N THR A 23 -20.47 -9.60 20.46
CA THR A 23 -19.63 -10.31 19.49
C THR A 23 -20.54 -10.76 18.34
N PRO A 24 -20.21 -10.42 17.08
CA PRO A 24 -21.09 -10.72 15.97
C PRO A 24 -21.38 -12.22 15.92
N ASP A 25 -22.66 -12.54 15.83
CA ASP A 25 -23.19 -13.90 15.91
C ASP A 25 -22.60 -14.87 14.87
N LEU A 26 -22.03 -14.35 13.78
CA LEU A 26 -21.40 -15.12 12.71
C LEU A 26 -20.03 -14.52 12.38
N MET A 27 -18.98 -15.06 13.01
CA MET A 27 -17.58 -14.66 12.84
C MET A 27 -16.63 -15.87 12.86
N VAL A 28 -15.36 -15.63 12.55
CA VAL A 28 -14.30 -16.63 12.68
C VAL A 28 -13.14 -16.02 13.45
N GLU A 29 -12.54 -16.82 14.33
CA GLU A 29 -11.29 -16.54 15.01
C GLU A 29 -10.23 -17.59 14.61
N MET A 30 -8.96 -17.21 14.68
CA MET A 30 -7.81 -18.08 14.41
C MET A 30 -6.82 -18.03 15.56
N GLN A 31 -6.35 -19.20 15.99
CA GLN A 31 -5.30 -19.32 16.99
C GLN A 31 -4.21 -20.30 16.56
N PRO A 32 -2.92 -19.95 16.68
CA PRO A 32 -2.44 -18.60 17.02
C PRO A 32 -2.74 -17.59 15.89
N THR A 33 -2.55 -16.29 16.13
CA THR A 33 -2.79 -15.25 15.12
C THR A 33 -1.69 -15.24 14.04
N SER A 34 -1.84 -14.47 12.96
CA SER A 34 -0.75 -14.23 12.01
C SER A 34 0.46 -13.62 12.68
N GLY A 35 1.63 -13.92 12.13
CA GLY A 35 2.92 -13.52 12.67
C GLY A 35 4.08 -14.27 12.02
N LYS A 36 5.26 -14.08 12.60
CA LYS A 36 6.50 -14.77 12.22
C LYS A 36 6.72 -15.96 13.15
N TYR A 37 7.12 -17.10 12.59
CA TYR A 37 7.26 -18.35 13.34
C TYR A 37 8.52 -19.10 12.89
N ASP A 38 9.33 -19.54 13.85
CA ASP A 38 10.56 -20.31 13.60
C ASP A 38 10.31 -21.82 13.41
N SER A 39 9.08 -22.27 13.69
CA SER A 39 8.68 -23.67 13.56
C SER A 39 7.36 -23.81 12.80
N ASP A 40 7.00 -25.05 12.49
CA ASP A 40 5.64 -25.34 12.02
C ASP A 40 4.62 -24.88 13.06
N VAL A 41 3.46 -24.41 12.61
CA VAL A 41 2.39 -23.91 13.47
C VAL A 41 1.16 -24.79 13.34
N LEU A 42 0.53 -25.14 14.47
CA LEU A 42 -0.77 -25.80 14.49
C LEU A 42 -1.86 -24.72 14.63
N VAL A 43 -2.68 -24.54 13.59
CA VAL A 43 -3.73 -23.52 13.54
C VAL A 43 -5.08 -24.14 13.84
N SER A 44 -5.80 -23.50 14.76
CA SER A 44 -7.18 -23.80 15.14
C SER A 44 -8.10 -22.67 14.69
N LEU A 45 -9.28 -23.02 14.20
CA LEU A 45 -10.32 -22.07 13.80
C LEU A 45 -11.52 -22.22 14.74
N TYR A 46 -12.08 -21.10 15.17
CA TYR A 46 -13.26 -21.08 16.02
C TYR A 46 -14.35 -20.19 15.42
N ALA A 47 -15.61 -20.59 15.59
CA ALA A 47 -16.77 -19.79 15.25
C ALA A 47 -17.88 -20.15 16.25
N PRO A 48 -18.51 -19.17 16.93
CA PRO A 48 -19.59 -19.43 17.87
C PRO A 48 -20.78 -20.16 17.22
N LYS A 49 -21.05 -19.85 15.95
CA LYS A 49 -22.18 -20.37 15.18
C LYS A 49 -21.74 -20.63 13.73
N GLY A 50 -22.34 -21.65 13.11
CA GLY A 50 -22.12 -21.97 11.69
C GLY A 50 -20.91 -22.86 11.42
N ALA A 51 -20.81 -23.33 10.18
CA ALA A 51 -19.68 -24.16 9.74
C ALA A 51 -18.57 -23.28 9.14
N ILE A 52 -17.32 -23.52 9.56
CA ILE A 52 -16.15 -22.78 9.07
C ILE A 52 -15.61 -23.45 7.80
N TYR A 53 -15.35 -22.63 6.79
CA TYR A 53 -14.66 -23.03 5.56
C TYR A 53 -13.44 -22.15 5.37
N TYR A 54 -12.35 -22.72 4.89
CA TYR A 54 -11.08 -22.03 4.73
C TYR A 54 -10.34 -22.38 3.42
N THR A 55 -9.41 -21.51 3.06
CA THR A 55 -8.49 -21.67 1.94
C THR A 55 -7.06 -21.35 2.38
N LEU A 56 -6.09 -21.89 1.65
CA LEU A 56 -4.65 -21.72 1.90
C LEU A 56 -3.91 -21.08 0.71
N ASN A 57 -4.66 -20.56 -0.26
CA ASN A 57 -4.14 -20.12 -1.57
C ASN A 57 -4.56 -18.69 -1.96
N GLY A 58 -5.12 -17.92 -1.02
CA GLY A 58 -5.58 -16.56 -1.27
C GLY A 58 -7.00 -16.42 -1.84
N ASN A 59 -7.64 -17.50 -2.29
CA ASN A 59 -9.06 -17.44 -2.71
C ASN A 59 -9.97 -17.14 -1.53
N GLU A 60 -11.10 -16.47 -1.77
CA GLU A 60 -12.12 -16.37 -0.74
C GLU A 60 -12.69 -17.75 -0.38
N PRO A 61 -12.92 -18.04 0.91
CA PRO A 61 -13.60 -19.25 1.31
C PRO A 61 -15.05 -19.22 0.82
N THR A 62 -15.49 -20.37 0.32
CA THR A 62 -16.87 -20.69 -0.09
C THR A 62 -17.30 -22.00 0.57
N ARG A 63 -18.57 -22.39 0.45
CA ARG A 63 -19.05 -23.70 0.92
C ARG A 63 -18.43 -24.89 0.16
N ARG A 64 -17.76 -24.65 -0.96
CA ARG A 64 -16.98 -25.65 -1.72
C ARG A 64 -15.50 -25.70 -1.31
N SER A 65 -15.07 -24.78 -0.44
CA SER A 65 -13.70 -24.77 0.12
C SER A 65 -13.53 -25.83 1.19
N ILE A 66 -12.35 -25.87 1.83
CA ILE A 66 -12.04 -26.90 2.83
C ILE A 66 -12.89 -26.63 4.08
N ARG A 67 -13.73 -27.59 4.46
CA ARG A 67 -14.49 -27.52 5.71
C ARG A 67 -13.57 -27.80 6.89
N TYR A 68 -13.55 -26.89 7.87
CA TYR A 68 -12.79 -27.09 9.10
C TYR A 68 -13.38 -28.25 9.92
N ARG A 69 -12.53 -29.19 10.32
CA ARG A 69 -12.89 -30.36 11.14
C ARG A 69 -12.01 -30.53 12.38
N GLY A 70 -10.99 -29.70 12.53
CA GLY A 70 -10.01 -29.78 13.59
C GLY A 70 -8.73 -29.03 13.20
N PRO A 71 -7.81 -28.83 14.15
CA PRO A 71 -6.57 -28.08 13.92
C PRO A 71 -5.74 -28.66 12.76
N PHE A 72 -5.06 -27.80 12.01
CA PHE A 72 -4.22 -28.20 10.88
C PHE A 72 -2.85 -27.53 10.94
N LYS A 73 -1.83 -28.21 10.41
CA LYS A 73 -0.44 -27.76 10.49
C LYS A 73 -0.06 -26.91 9.28
N ILE A 74 0.58 -25.77 9.52
CA ILE A 74 1.22 -24.92 8.51
C ILE A 74 2.73 -25.13 8.61
N ARG A 75 3.35 -25.56 7.50
CA ARG A 75 4.77 -25.94 7.44
C ARG A 75 5.64 -24.99 6.61
N LYS A 76 5.01 -24.05 5.91
CA LYS A 76 5.63 -23.04 5.07
C LYS A 76 4.76 -21.79 5.05
N THR A 77 5.33 -20.66 4.65
CA THR A 77 4.60 -19.41 4.58
C THR A 77 3.31 -19.53 3.79
N THR A 78 2.19 -19.20 4.45
CA THR A 78 0.85 -19.49 3.95
C THR A 78 -0.12 -18.41 4.40
N VAL A 79 -1.03 -18.02 3.52
CA VAL A 79 -2.18 -17.19 3.89
C VAL A 79 -3.39 -18.07 4.13
N VAL A 80 -3.92 -18.05 5.35
CA VAL A 80 -5.18 -18.69 5.69
C VAL A 80 -6.29 -17.67 5.57
N ARG A 81 -7.32 -17.98 4.78
CA ARG A 81 -8.56 -17.19 4.75
C ARG A 81 -9.72 -18.07 5.19
N ALA A 82 -10.53 -17.62 6.13
CA ALA A 82 -11.67 -18.39 6.64
C ALA A 82 -12.94 -17.55 6.79
N ALA A 83 -14.09 -18.20 6.64
CA ALA A 83 -15.41 -17.64 6.90
C ALA A 83 -16.35 -18.70 7.44
N ALA A 84 -17.27 -18.29 8.32
CA ALA A 84 -18.33 -19.11 8.85
C ALA A 84 -19.60 -18.95 8.00
N TYR A 85 -20.34 -20.04 7.81
CA TYR A 85 -21.58 -20.07 7.06
C TYR A 85 -22.72 -20.66 7.91
N ARG A 86 -23.87 -19.96 7.93
CA ARG A 86 -25.07 -20.41 8.63
C ARG A 86 -26.32 -19.88 7.93
N TYR A 87 -27.32 -20.73 7.70
CA TYR A 87 -28.62 -20.37 7.08
C TYR A 87 -28.54 -19.43 5.86
N GLY A 88 -27.58 -19.68 4.97
CA GLY A 88 -27.38 -18.85 3.76
C GLY A 88 -26.44 -17.64 3.96
N GLN A 89 -26.22 -17.21 5.19
CA GLN A 89 -25.33 -16.10 5.54
C GLN A 89 -23.85 -16.53 5.56
N LYS A 90 -22.96 -15.55 5.33
CA LYS A 90 -21.50 -15.68 5.34
C LYS A 90 -20.93 -14.62 6.30
N SER A 91 -20.01 -14.99 7.19
CA SER A 91 -19.27 -14.03 8.02
C SER A 91 -18.38 -13.13 7.16
N GLN A 92 -17.81 -12.08 7.77
CA GLN A 92 -16.61 -11.47 7.18
C GLN A 92 -15.50 -12.52 7.02
N VAL A 93 -14.70 -12.39 5.96
CA VAL A 93 -13.56 -13.26 5.72
C VAL A 93 -12.41 -12.78 6.61
N LEU A 94 -11.98 -13.63 7.55
CA LEU A 94 -10.76 -13.41 8.31
C LEU A 94 -9.57 -13.90 7.48
N SER A 95 -8.54 -13.07 7.34
CA SER A 95 -7.30 -13.44 6.64
C SER A 95 -6.11 -13.27 7.60
N GLN A 96 -5.23 -14.27 7.65
CA GLN A 96 -4.04 -14.31 8.50
C GLN A 96 -2.89 -14.95 7.72
N THR A 97 -1.76 -14.24 7.60
CA THR A 97 -0.52 -14.77 7.03
C THR A 97 0.40 -15.33 8.11
N TYR A 98 0.77 -16.60 7.97
CA TYR A 98 1.78 -17.23 8.82
C TYR A 98 3.09 -17.24 8.04
N LEU A 99 4.08 -16.48 8.50
CA LEU A 99 5.43 -16.44 7.94
C LEU A 99 6.26 -17.51 8.64
N ILE A 100 6.53 -18.64 7.98
CA ILE A 100 7.15 -19.83 8.59
C ILE A 100 8.59 -19.94 8.13
N LYS A 101 9.53 -19.88 9.08
CA LYS A 101 10.99 -20.05 8.84
C LYS A 101 11.50 -19.09 7.76
N GLU A 102 10.93 -17.90 7.68
CA GLU A 102 11.43 -16.84 6.80
C GLU A 102 12.71 -16.25 7.43
N PRO A 103 13.72 -15.87 6.62
CA PRO A 103 14.95 -15.28 7.14
C PRO A 103 14.68 -14.02 7.97
N THR A 104 15.44 -13.85 9.04
CA THR A 104 15.46 -12.60 9.80
C THR A 104 15.85 -11.44 8.89
N SER A 105 15.16 -10.32 9.02
CA SER A 105 15.36 -9.16 8.16
C SER A 105 15.23 -7.86 8.95
N SER A 106 16.03 -6.86 8.57
CA SER A 106 15.96 -5.48 9.06
C SER A 106 14.99 -4.62 8.26
N ILE A 107 14.20 -5.22 7.36
CA ILE A 107 13.13 -4.55 6.62
C ILE A 107 11.77 -5.21 6.92
N PRO A 108 10.69 -4.43 7.03
CA PRO A 108 9.36 -4.93 7.37
C PRO A 108 8.80 -5.77 6.22
N ILE A 109 7.75 -6.53 6.52
CA ILE A 109 7.06 -7.41 5.58
C ILE A 109 5.65 -6.90 5.33
N VAL A 110 5.24 -6.87 4.07
CA VAL A 110 3.86 -6.62 3.67
C VAL A 110 3.33 -7.83 2.93
N SER A 111 2.24 -8.41 3.41
CA SER A 111 1.60 -9.59 2.85
C SER A 111 0.26 -9.23 2.22
N LEU A 112 0.03 -9.71 0.99
CA LEU A 112 -1.20 -9.52 0.24
C LEU A 112 -1.93 -10.85 0.12
N SER A 113 -3.23 -10.83 0.40
CA SER A 113 -4.16 -11.93 0.17
C SER A 113 -5.19 -11.56 -0.89
N VAL A 114 -5.16 -12.25 -2.01
CA VAL A 114 -5.99 -11.96 -3.18
C VAL A 114 -6.31 -13.25 -3.92
N PRO A 115 -7.53 -13.46 -4.44
CA PRO A 115 -7.82 -14.61 -5.27
C PRO A 115 -6.85 -14.67 -6.48
N PRO A 116 -6.05 -15.75 -6.65
CA PRO A 116 -4.97 -15.78 -7.64
C PRO A 116 -5.42 -15.45 -9.08
N HIS A 117 -6.62 -15.86 -9.47
CA HIS A 117 -7.17 -15.59 -10.80
C HIS A 117 -7.26 -14.08 -11.11
N GLN A 118 -7.48 -13.22 -10.11
CA GLN A 118 -7.56 -11.77 -10.35
C GLN A 118 -6.23 -11.14 -10.77
N LEU A 119 -5.12 -11.76 -10.40
CA LEU A 119 -3.78 -11.33 -10.79
C LEU A 119 -3.22 -12.14 -11.95
N PHE A 120 -3.43 -13.47 -11.96
CA PHE A 120 -2.65 -14.39 -12.79
C PHE A 120 -3.46 -15.18 -13.81
N ASN A 121 -4.79 -14.98 -13.91
CA ASN A 121 -5.55 -15.60 -14.98
C ASN A 121 -4.98 -15.10 -16.34
N PRO A 122 -4.69 -15.98 -17.31
CA PRO A 122 -4.09 -15.58 -18.59
C PRO A 122 -4.92 -14.53 -19.33
N GLU A 123 -6.24 -14.66 -19.34
CA GLU A 123 -7.18 -13.83 -20.10
C GLU A 123 -7.40 -12.46 -19.46
N TYR A 124 -7.61 -12.40 -18.14
CA TYR A 124 -8.00 -11.14 -17.46
C TYR A 124 -7.19 -10.78 -16.21
N GLY A 125 -6.18 -11.57 -15.85
CA GLY A 125 -5.35 -11.35 -14.66
C GLY A 125 -4.57 -10.05 -14.77
N LEU A 126 -4.60 -9.20 -13.73
CA LEU A 126 -3.97 -7.88 -13.80
C LEU A 126 -2.45 -7.90 -13.96
N PHE A 127 -1.78 -9.03 -13.72
CA PHE A 127 -0.34 -9.17 -13.88
C PHE A 127 0.04 -9.87 -15.20
N THR A 128 -0.93 -10.28 -16.01
CA THR A 128 -0.72 -10.96 -17.29
C THR A 128 -0.82 -10.01 -18.47
N GLU A 129 -0.41 -10.49 -19.64
CA GLU A 129 -0.57 -9.76 -20.89
C GLU A 129 -2.02 -9.78 -21.36
N GLY A 130 -2.71 -10.93 -21.31
CA GLY A 130 -4.04 -11.05 -21.90
C GLY A 130 -3.99 -11.01 -23.42
N GLU A 131 -5.17 -11.00 -24.04
CA GLU A 131 -5.33 -11.14 -25.49
C GLU A 131 -5.52 -9.79 -26.22
N ASN A 132 -5.74 -8.71 -25.45
CA ASN A 132 -6.11 -7.40 -25.99
C ASN A 132 -4.90 -6.51 -26.37
N ILE A 133 -3.71 -7.08 -26.55
CA ILE A 133 -2.54 -6.30 -26.96
C ILE A 133 -2.69 -5.90 -28.42
N THR A 134 -2.82 -4.59 -28.65
CA THR A 134 -3.03 -4.03 -30.00
C THR A 134 -1.78 -3.39 -30.59
N SER A 135 -0.66 -3.42 -29.85
CA SER A 135 0.53 -2.65 -30.20
C SER A 135 1.79 -3.51 -30.16
N THR A 136 2.65 -3.34 -31.16
CA THR A 136 4.03 -3.84 -31.19
C THR A 136 4.97 -3.01 -30.31
N HIS A 137 4.51 -1.89 -29.77
CA HIS A 137 5.30 -1.05 -28.87
C HIS A 137 5.76 -1.89 -27.66
N PRO A 138 7.00 -1.74 -27.17
CA PRO A 138 7.51 -2.48 -26.00
C PRO A 138 6.68 -2.36 -24.71
N ALA A 139 5.76 -1.39 -24.66
CA ALA A 139 4.84 -1.18 -23.54
C ALA A 139 3.67 -2.17 -23.57
N LYS A 140 3.41 -2.81 -24.74
CA LYS A 140 2.29 -3.71 -25.02
C LYS A 140 0.96 -3.09 -24.59
N TYR A 141 0.65 -1.90 -25.11
CA TYR A 141 -0.62 -1.24 -24.81
C TYR A 141 -1.80 -2.16 -25.13
N GLY A 142 -2.80 -2.17 -24.26
CA GLY A 142 -3.92 -3.11 -24.32
C GLY A 142 -3.76 -4.34 -23.42
N ALA A 143 -2.55 -4.65 -22.94
CA ALA A 143 -2.34 -5.70 -21.96
C ALA A 143 -3.13 -5.49 -20.64
N ASN A 144 -3.46 -6.57 -19.93
CA ASN A 144 -4.29 -6.51 -18.71
C ASN A 144 -3.69 -5.63 -17.61
N TYR A 145 -2.36 -5.54 -17.51
CA TYR A 145 -1.70 -4.65 -16.54
C TYR A 145 -1.87 -3.14 -16.83
N TRP A 146 -2.43 -2.76 -17.99
CA TRP A 146 -2.88 -1.40 -18.27
C TRP A 146 -4.30 -1.11 -17.80
N SER A 147 -5.04 -2.14 -17.37
CA SER A 147 -6.41 -1.99 -16.89
C SER A 147 -6.50 -1.05 -15.68
N ARG A 148 -7.58 -0.26 -15.65
CA ARG A 148 -7.93 0.60 -14.51
C ARG A 148 -8.74 -0.13 -13.43
N ARG A 149 -8.96 -1.44 -13.60
CA ARG A 149 -9.75 -2.25 -12.66
C ARG A 149 -9.16 -2.18 -11.25
N LYS A 150 -10.06 -1.99 -10.30
CA LYS A 150 -9.77 -2.03 -8.85
C LYS A 150 -9.99 -3.45 -8.35
N LEU A 151 -9.12 -3.94 -7.48
CA LEU A 151 -9.35 -5.19 -6.75
C LEU A 151 -9.50 -4.90 -5.26
N THR A 152 -10.24 -5.74 -4.54
CA THR A 152 -10.19 -5.77 -3.07
C THR A 152 -9.17 -6.81 -2.63
N VAL A 153 -8.19 -6.39 -1.84
CA VAL A 153 -7.08 -7.24 -1.38
C VAL A 153 -6.93 -7.08 0.13
N ASN A 154 -6.76 -8.17 0.88
CA ASN A 154 -6.40 -8.06 2.29
C ASN A 154 -4.90 -7.80 2.39
N VAL A 155 -4.51 -6.77 3.13
CA VAL A 155 -3.11 -6.41 3.39
C VAL A 155 -2.81 -6.60 4.85
N GLU A 156 -1.69 -7.23 5.14
CA GLU A 156 -1.09 -7.30 6.48
C GLU A 156 0.30 -6.66 6.45
N ILE A 157 0.64 -5.86 7.46
CA ILE A 157 1.95 -5.22 7.61
C ILE A 157 2.56 -5.72 8.92
N PHE A 158 3.73 -6.36 8.82
CA PHE A 158 4.52 -6.90 9.92
C PHE A 158 5.76 -6.03 10.07
N GLU A 159 5.93 -5.43 11.24
CA GLU A 159 7.11 -4.61 11.52
C GLU A 159 8.31 -5.48 11.91
N ILE A 160 9.48 -4.88 12.04
CA ILE A 160 10.72 -5.63 12.33
C ILE A 160 10.61 -6.28 13.71
N ASN A 161 10.24 -5.48 14.72
CA ASN A 161 10.20 -5.85 16.15
C ASN A 161 8.78 -6.01 16.71
N GLU A 162 7.75 -5.89 15.87
CA GLU A 162 6.36 -6.08 16.26
C GLU A 162 5.73 -7.05 15.27
N ASP A 163 4.90 -7.96 15.77
CA ASP A 163 4.34 -9.01 14.93
C ASP A 163 3.49 -8.41 13.80
N LYS A 164 2.49 -7.55 14.10
CA LYS A 164 1.58 -7.03 13.07
C LYS A 164 0.97 -5.69 13.46
N VAL A 165 1.16 -4.68 12.62
CA VAL A 165 0.67 -3.30 12.84
C VAL A 165 -0.55 -2.94 12.00
N PHE A 166 -0.86 -3.75 11.00
CA PHE A 166 -2.05 -3.58 10.18
C PHE A 166 -2.57 -4.93 9.66
N ASN A 167 -3.88 -5.10 9.65
CA ASN A 167 -4.58 -6.17 8.93
C ASN A 167 -5.94 -5.64 8.46
N GLY A 168 -6.17 -5.59 7.15
CA GLY A 168 -7.46 -5.17 6.63
C GLY A 168 -7.60 -5.21 5.12
N LYS A 169 -8.86 -5.05 4.67
CA LYS A 169 -9.19 -4.94 3.25
C LYS A 169 -8.75 -3.58 2.70
N THR A 170 -8.15 -3.60 1.52
CA THR A 170 -7.67 -2.43 0.80
C THR A 170 -8.10 -2.48 -0.65
N GLU A 171 -8.22 -1.31 -1.28
CA GLU A 171 -8.37 -1.18 -2.72
C GLU A 171 -6.98 -1.26 -3.38
N PHE A 172 -6.78 -2.21 -4.28
CA PHE A 172 -5.54 -2.45 -5.01
C PHE A 172 -5.66 -1.99 -6.46
N ARG A 173 -4.59 -1.39 -6.99
CA ARG A 173 -4.42 -1.10 -8.43
C ARG A 173 -2.99 -1.31 -8.88
N VAL A 174 -2.82 -1.77 -10.13
CA VAL A 174 -1.51 -1.76 -10.80
C VAL A 174 -1.02 -0.33 -10.98
N PHE A 175 0.25 -0.08 -10.66
CA PHE A 175 0.87 1.23 -10.67
C PHE A 175 2.05 1.29 -11.64
N GLY A 176 2.33 2.49 -12.18
CA GLY A 176 3.50 2.76 -13.01
C GLY A 176 3.15 3.12 -14.45
N GLY A 177 4.18 3.37 -15.25
CA GLY A 177 4.09 3.55 -16.70
C GLY A 177 4.56 2.27 -17.39
N VAL A 178 5.60 2.38 -18.22
CA VAL A 178 6.24 1.22 -18.89
C VAL A 178 6.71 0.15 -17.90
N SER A 179 7.06 0.52 -16.66
CA SER A 179 7.43 -0.43 -15.60
C SER A 179 6.37 -1.49 -15.28
N ARG A 180 5.13 -1.32 -15.77
CA ARG A 180 4.07 -2.33 -15.70
C ARG A 180 4.37 -3.56 -16.55
N THR A 181 5.25 -3.48 -17.55
CA THR A 181 5.63 -4.65 -18.35
C THR A 181 6.54 -5.62 -17.59
N PHE A 182 7.25 -5.15 -16.55
CA PHE A 182 8.15 -6.00 -15.79
C PHE A 182 7.42 -7.10 -15.01
N PRO A 183 8.01 -8.31 -14.85
CA PRO A 183 7.41 -9.41 -14.10
C PRO A 183 6.99 -9.02 -12.69
N GLN A 184 7.85 -8.29 -11.96
CA GLN A 184 7.54 -7.73 -10.66
C GLN A 184 6.72 -6.44 -10.84
N LYS A 185 5.40 -6.51 -10.66
CA LYS A 185 4.51 -5.36 -10.90
C LYS A 185 4.53 -4.41 -9.72
N SER A 186 4.64 -3.10 -9.99
CA SER A 186 4.34 -2.06 -9.01
C SER A 186 2.83 -1.97 -8.78
N PHE A 187 2.41 -1.61 -7.57
CA PHE A 187 1.00 -1.45 -7.24
C PHE A 187 0.78 -0.37 -6.18
N SER A 188 -0.46 0.11 -6.08
CA SER A 188 -0.88 0.98 -5.00
C SER A 188 -2.03 0.34 -4.23
N VAL A 189 -2.03 0.56 -2.91
CA VAL A 189 -3.15 0.20 -2.04
C VAL A 189 -3.73 1.45 -1.41
N SER A 190 -5.03 1.42 -1.10
CA SER A 190 -5.67 2.49 -0.35
C SER A 190 -6.82 2.02 0.49
N LEU A 191 -7.08 2.78 1.54
CA LEU A 191 -8.15 2.52 2.48
C LEU A 191 -9.41 3.32 2.12
N ASP A 192 -10.53 2.62 2.19
CA ASP A 192 -11.87 3.13 1.97
C ASP A 192 -12.67 2.88 3.25
N LYS A 193 -13.38 3.92 3.72
CA LYS A 193 -14.24 3.84 4.91
C LYS A 193 -15.28 2.70 4.81
N ASN A 194 -15.66 2.32 3.59
CA ASN A 194 -16.57 1.20 3.32
C ASN A 194 -15.99 -0.17 3.73
N TYR A 195 -14.68 -0.25 3.98
CA TYR A 195 -14.00 -1.44 4.52
C TYR A 195 -13.78 -1.37 6.05
N GLY A 196 -14.33 -0.37 6.72
CA GLY A 196 -14.25 -0.19 8.18
C GLY A 196 -13.05 0.64 8.66
N VAL A 197 -12.06 0.90 7.79
CA VAL A 197 -10.88 1.71 8.12
C VAL A 197 -10.61 2.69 6.97
N SER A 198 -10.48 3.98 7.27
CA SER A 198 -10.28 5.03 6.27
C SER A 198 -8.82 5.34 5.97
N GLU A 199 -7.90 5.03 6.90
CA GLU A 199 -6.47 5.41 6.89
C GLU A 199 -5.62 4.40 7.67
N PHE A 200 -4.35 4.25 7.29
CA PHE A 200 -3.35 3.47 8.00
C PHE A 200 -2.89 4.29 9.19
N LYS A 201 -3.43 4.01 10.38
CA LYS A 201 -3.10 4.73 11.62
C LYS A 201 -1.83 4.18 12.28
N TYR A 202 -0.71 4.29 11.57
CA TYR A 202 0.61 3.87 12.04
C TYR A 202 1.70 4.71 11.35
N PRO A 203 2.77 5.14 12.05
CA PRO A 203 3.87 5.91 11.47
C PRO A 203 4.78 5.05 10.58
N LEU A 204 4.25 4.60 9.43
CA LEU A 204 4.89 3.65 8.51
C LEU A 204 6.27 4.11 7.98
N PHE A 205 6.52 5.42 8.00
CA PHE A 205 7.77 6.07 7.56
C PHE A 205 8.63 6.59 8.72
N GLY A 206 8.47 6.01 9.92
CA GLY A 206 9.23 6.35 11.12
C GLY A 206 8.61 7.50 11.93
N LYS A 207 9.23 7.82 13.07
CA LYS A 207 8.68 8.75 14.07
C LYS A 207 8.39 10.16 13.54
N SER A 208 9.21 10.65 12.60
CA SER A 208 9.03 11.95 11.95
C SER A 208 8.09 11.90 10.75
N GLY A 209 7.56 10.72 10.41
CA GLY A 209 6.62 10.54 9.31
C GLY A 209 5.19 10.85 9.73
N PRO A 210 4.26 10.87 8.75
CA PRO A 210 2.86 11.07 9.04
C PRO A 210 2.29 9.93 9.89
N LYS A 211 1.47 10.29 10.88
CA LYS A 211 0.83 9.33 11.82
C LYS A 211 -0.29 8.52 11.17
N LYS A 212 -0.84 9.04 10.06
CA LYS A 212 -1.93 8.44 9.30
C LYS A 212 -1.71 8.67 7.82
N ILE A 213 -1.99 7.66 6.99
CA ILE A 213 -1.85 7.74 5.53
C ILE A 213 -3.02 7.02 4.87
N LYS A 214 -3.55 7.56 3.77
CA LYS A 214 -4.63 6.90 3.02
C LYS A 214 -4.15 6.01 1.88
N HIS A 215 -3.08 6.41 1.19
CA HIS A 215 -2.59 5.78 -0.02
C HIS A 215 -1.11 5.44 0.07
N LEU A 216 -0.77 4.19 -0.25
CA LEU A 216 0.61 3.71 -0.35
C LEU A 216 0.88 3.20 -1.77
N VAL A 217 2.12 3.34 -2.22
CA VAL A 217 2.60 2.73 -3.45
C VAL A 217 3.77 1.80 -3.13
N PHE A 218 3.76 0.61 -3.70
CA PHE A 218 4.86 -0.36 -3.66
C PHE A 218 5.48 -0.40 -5.04
N ARG A 219 6.67 0.19 -5.16
CA ARG A 219 7.38 0.33 -6.44
C ARG A 219 8.46 -0.74 -6.60
N ASN A 220 8.55 -1.30 -7.79
CA ASN A 220 9.63 -2.19 -8.24
C ASN A 220 10.90 -1.42 -8.69
N SER A 221 11.02 -0.14 -8.33
CA SER A 221 12.11 0.75 -8.78
C SER A 221 12.11 1.17 -10.25
N GLY A 222 11.07 0.85 -11.02
CA GLY A 222 10.91 1.36 -12.39
C GLY A 222 12.11 1.02 -13.28
N SER A 223 12.68 2.00 -13.97
CA SER A 223 13.87 1.82 -14.84
C SER A 223 15.14 1.34 -14.11
N ASP A 224 15.10 1.32 -12.77
CA ASP A 224 16.14 0.76 -11.90
C ASP A 224 15.82 -0.65 -11.39
N TRP A 225 14.73 -1.26 -11.87
CA TRP A 225 14.40 -2.66 -11.62
C TRP A 225 15.50 -3.58 -12.17
N GLY A 226 15.94 -4.55 -11.36
CA GLY A 226 17.06 -5.45 -11.70
C GLY A 226 18.46 -4.82 -11.66
N LYS A 227 18.59 -3.59 -11.15
CA LYS A 227 19.87 -2.86 -10.99
C LYS A 227 20.12 -2.57 -9.51
N SER A 228 20.40 -1.31 -9.14
CA SER A 228 20.57 -0.91 -7.73
C SER A 228 19.29 -0.99 -6.91
N HIS A 229 18.11 -0.88 -7.54
CA HIS A 229 16.79 -0.95 -6.89
C HIS A 229 16.49 0.15 -5.85
N PHE A 230 17.32 1.19 -5.72
CA PHE A 230 17.09 2.27 -4.76
C PHE A 230 17.42 3.67 -5.28
N ARG A 231 17.90 3.84 -6.53
CA ARG A 231 18.41 5.14 -7.01
C ARG A 231 17.39 6.28 -6.86
N ASP A 232 16.16 6.02 -7.30
CA ASP A 232 15.02 6.95 -7.18
C ASP A 232 14.74 7.31 -5.71
N ALA A 233 14.74 6.32 -4.80
CA ALA A 233 14.51 6.57 -3.37
C ALA A 233 15.65 7.36 -2.73
N TYR A 234 16.89 7.04 -3.07
CA TYR A 234 18.07 7.75 -2.57
C TYR A 234 18.06 9.21 -3.01
N ILE A 235 17.85 9.48 -4.30
CA ILE A 235 17.75 10.84 -4.83
C ILE A 235 16.65 11.62 -4.13
N THR A 236 15.41 11.10 -4.06
CA THR A 236 14.31 11.78 -3.32
C THR A 236 14.66 12.03 -1.86
N SER A 237 15.45 11.15 -1.24
CA SER A 237 15.83 11.30 0.17
C SER A 237 16.83 12.44 0.42
N LEU A 238 17.64 12.81 -0.58
CA LEU A 238 18.60 13.92 -0.52
C LEU A 238 17.91 15.28 -0.57
N THR A 239 16.69 15.34 -1.12
CA THR A 239 15.97 16.59 -1.34
C THR A 239 15.06 16.96 -0.17
N ARG A 240 15.14 16.23 0.95
CA ARG A 240 14.22 16.39 2.09
C ARG A 240 14.30 17.73 2.81
N ASN A 241 15.40 18.44 2.63
CA ASN A 241 15.65 19.75 3.25
C ASN A 241 15.57 20.89 2.22
N LEU A 242 15.12 20.61 1.00
CA LEU A 242 14.88 21.62 -0.02
C LEU A 242 13.43 22.10 0.06
N ASP A 243 13.16 23.24 -0.57
CA ASP A 243 11.87 23.93 -0.49
C ASP A 243 10.79 23.34 -1.41
N TYR A 244 10.67 22.01 -1.43
CA TYR A 244 9.58 21.32 -2.12
C TYR A 244 9.33 19.93 -1.52
N GLU A 245 8.13 19.40 -1.74
CA GLU A 245 7.73 18.16 -1.10
C GLU A 245 8.41 16.95 -1.74
N SER A 246 8.91 16.08 -0.88
CA SER A 246 9.52 14.82 -1.27
C SER A 246 8.79 13.64 -0.65
N GLN A 247 8.58 12.58 -1.44
CA GLN A 247 7.95 11.35 -0.95
C GLN A 247 8.83 10.66 0.08
N ARG A 248 8.25 10.30 1.22
CA ARG A 248 8.89 9.35 2.12
C ARG A 248 8.91 7.95 1.51
N TYR A 249 9.93 7.22 1.90
CA TYR A 249 10.27 5.91 1.35
C TYR A 249 10.72 4.97 2.47
N ARG A 250 10.39 3.68 2.30
CA ARG A 250 10.95 2.59 3.10
C ARG A 250 11.02 1.30 2.25
N PRO A 251 12.12 0.52 2.31
CA PRO A 251 12.16 -0.81 1.71
C PRO A 251 11.26 -1.78 2.47
N VAL A 252 10.59 -2.67 1.76
CA VAL A 252 9.74 -3.72 2.35
C VAL A 252 9.88 -5.03 1.58
N HIS A 253 9.75 -6.16 2.27
CA HIS A 253 9.54 -7.46 1.63
C HIS A 253 8.07 -7.63 1.27
N ILE A 254 7.76 -8.08 0.05
CA ILE A 254 6.38 -8.37 -0.36
C ILE A 254 6.16 -9.87 -0.44
N TYR A 255 5.05 -10.33 0.13
CA TYR A 255 4.50 -11.67 -0.11
C TYR A 255 3.12 -11.56 -0.74
N ILE A 256 2.83 -12.36 -1.74
CA ILE A 256 1.48 -12.47 -2.34
C ILE A 256 1.03 -13.91 -2.22
N ASN A 257 -0.08 -14.13 -1.50
CA ASN A 257 -0.64 -15.46 -1.23
C ASN A 257 0.40 -16.45 -0.67
N GLY A 258 1.28 -15.96 0.20
CA GLY A 258 2.31 -16.75 0.89
C GLY A 258 3.57 -17.01 0.07
N LYS A 259 3.66 -16.51 -1.17
CA LYS A 259 4.88 -16.56 -1.98
C LYS A 259 5.65 -15.25 -1.87
N TYR A 260 6.96 -15.32 -1.69
CA TYR A 260 7.83 -14.15 -1.72
C TYR A 260 7.88 -13.54 -3.13
N TRP A 261 7.74 -12.22 -3.22
CA TRP A 261 7.70 -11.44 -4.46
C TRP A 261 8.86 -10.45 -4.59
N GLY A 262 9.85 -10.55 -3.70
CA GLY A 262 11.00 -9.67 -3.70
C GLY A 262 10.83 -8.42 -2.84
N MET A 263 11.87 -7.59 -2.87
CA MET A 263 11.89 -6.30 -2.21
C MET A 263 11.14 -5.26 -3.06
N TYR A 264 10.41 -4.37 -2.38
CA TYR A 264 9.72 -3.24 -2.98
C TYR A 264 10.05 -1.96 -2.24
N ASN A 265 9.88 -0.86 -2.95
CA ASN A 265 9.96 0.46 -2.39
C ASN A 265 8.56 0.94 -1.98
N MET A 266 8.23 0.83 -0.69
CA MET A 266 7.01 1.40 -0.14
C MET A 266 7.18 2.92 -0.05
N ARG A 267 6.22 3.66 -0.59
CA ARG A 267 6.24 5.13 -0.64
C ARG A 267 4.87 5.73 -0.41
N GLU A 268 4.87 6.98 -0.02
CA GLU A 268 3.69 7.84 -0.10
C GLU A 268 3.24 7.99 -1.56
N LYS A 269 1.92 8.06 -1.77
CA LYS A 269 1.37 8.33 -3.09
C LYS A 269 1.14 9.83 -3.25
N VAL A 270 1.96 10.52 -4.05
CA VAL A 270 1.70 11.94 -4.36
C VAL A 270 0.38 12.09 -5.10
N ASN A 271 -0.59 12.67 -4.43
CA ASN A 271 -1.91 13.05 -4.90
C ASN A 271 -2.44 14.13 -3.93
N ARG A 272 -3.68 14.57 -4.12
CA ARG A 272 -4.30 15.56 -3.22
C ARG A 272 -4.33 15.17 -1.73
N TYR A 273 -4.36 13.87 -1.40
CA TYR A 273 -4.30 13.40 0.00
C TYR A 273 -2.88 13.49 0.59
N PHE A 274 -1.84 13.40 -0.24
CA PHE A 274 -0.47 13.63 0.20
C PHE A 274 -0.30 15.09 0.64
N LEU A 275 -0.78 16.04 -0.16
CA LEU A 275 -0.70 17.47 0.20
C LEU A 275 -1.53 17.79 1.47
N ASP A 276 -2.76 17.26 1.56
CA ASP A 276 -3.63 17.28 2.78
C ASP A 276 -2.96 16.69 4.04
N THR A 277 -1.93 15.84 3.88
CA THR A 277 -1.21 15.26 5.01
C THR A 277 -0.19 16.23 5.62
N TYR A 278 0.34 17.15 4.80
CA TYR A 278 1.42 18.06 5.18
C TYR A 278 0.98 19.51 5.29
N TYR A 279 -0.13 19.87 4.64
CA TYR A 279 -0.66 21.22 4.58
C TYR A 279 -2.09 21.26 5.08
N ASP A 280 -2.43 22.36 5.77
CA ASP A 280 -3.79 22.66 6.18
C ASP A 280 -4.57 23.26 4.99
N ILE A 281 -4.86 22.42 4.00
CA ILE A 281 -5.56 22.80 2.77
C ILE A 281 -6.72 21.84 2.50
N ASP A 282 -7.80 22.37 1.92
CA ASP A 282 -8.87 21.51 1.43
C ASP A 282 -8.37 20.73 0.21
N ARG A 283 -8.21 19.42 0.37
CA ARG A 283 -7.81 18.51 -0.73
C ARG A 283 -8.74 18.54 -1.95
N ASP A 284 -9.98 19.01 -1.82
CA ASP A 284 -10.93 19.13 -2.93
C ASP A 284 -10.77 20.47 -3.68
N SER A 285 -10.00 21.43 -3.15
CA SER A 285 -9.63 22.69 -3.82
C SER A 285 -8.32 22.62 -4.62
N ILE A 286 -7.67 21.45 -4.67
CA ILE A 286 -6.36 21.27 -5.32
C ILE A 286 -6.51 20.94 -6.80
N ASP A 287 -5.98 21.83 -7.64
CA ASP A 287 -5.59 21.55 -9.01
C ASP A 287 -4.23 20.84 -9.01
N LEU A 288 -4.17 19.62 -9.52
CA LEU A 288 -2.93 18.83 -9.55
C LEU A 288 -2.69 18.26 -10.95
N LEU A 289 -1.57 18.64 -11.55
CA LEU A 289 -1.15 18.20 -12.86
C LEU A 289 0.05 17.25 -12.77
N GLU A 290 0.27 16.46 -13.81
CA GLU A 290 1.43 15.57 -13.94
C GLU A 290 2.02 15.68 -15.35
N GLY A 291 3.33 15.84 -15.43
CA GLY A 291 4.10 15.88 -16.68
C GLY A 291 3.49 16.82 -17.72
N ARG A 292 3.08 16.26 -18.87
CA ARG A 292 2.51 16.99 -20.01
C ARG A 292 1.03 17.35 -19.83
N TYR A 293 0.71 18.14 -18.79
CA TYR A 293 -0.64 18.67 -18.52
C TYR A 293 -1.70 17.63 -18.16
N LEU A 294 -1.31 16.44 -17.68
CA LEU A 294 -2.27 15.41 -17.30
C LEU A 294 -2.95 15.78 -15.99
N ILE A 295 -4.26 16.00 -16.04
CA ILE A 295 -5.08 16.34 -14.86
C ILE A 295 -5.18 15.12 -13.94
N LYS A 296 -4.74 15.28 -12.69
CA LYS A 296 -4.93 14.29 -11.61
C LYS A 296 -6.06 14.69 -10.66
N SER A 297 -6.27 15.99 -10.50
CA SER A 297 -7.35 16.60 -9.72
C SER A 297 -7.61 18.01 -10.26
N GLY A 298 -8.84 18.50 -10.13
CA GLY A 298 -9.20 19.87 -10.48
C GLY A 298 -9.06 20.19 -11.98
N TYR A 299 -8.55 21.38 -12.27
CA TYR A 299 -8.46 21.98 -13.60
C TYR A 299 -7.02 22.38 -13.94
N ARG A 300 -6.78 22.71 -15.21
CA ARG A 300 -5.48 23.23 -15.70
C ARG A 300 -5.53 24.69 -16.14
N THR A 301 -6.64 25.36 -15.86
CA THR A 301 -6.98 26.67 -16.44
C THR A 301 -5.99 27.74 -15.99
N GLU A 302 -5.74 27.85 -14.68
CA GLU A 302 -4.81 28.85 -14.14
C GLU A 302 -3.38 28.61 -14.60
N TYR A 303 -2.94 27.35 -14.66
CA TYR A 303 -1.62 27.01 -15.20
C TYR A 303 -1.47 27.42 -16.68
N LEU A 304 -2.49 27.22 -17.52
CA LEU A 304 -2.45 27.66 -18.92
C LEU A 304 -2.46 29.19 -19.06
N LYS A 305 -3.15 29.92 -18.16
CA LYS A 305 -3.10 31.38 -18.12
C LYS A 305 -1.70 31.87 -17.74
N LEU A 306 -1.07 31.25 -16.74
CA LEU A 306 0.30 31.52 -16.32
C LEU A 306 1.29 31.32 -17.48
N LEU A 307 1.21 30.19 -18.19
CA LEU A 307 2.07 29.94 -19.36
C LEU A 307 1.82 30.92 -20.50
N ARG A 308 0.58 31.36 -20.71
CA ARG A 308 0.26 32.40 -21.71
C ARG A 308 0.89 33.74 -21.31
N TYR A 309 0.80 34.11 -20.04
CA TYR A 309 1.43 35.33 -19.54
C TYR A 309 2.94 35.31 -19.74
N LEU A 310 3.61 34.21 -19.37
CA LEU A 310 5.06 34.02 -19.55
C LEU A 310 5.52 34.15 -21.01
N ARG A 311 4.69 33.74 -21.98
CA ARG A 311 5.02 33.81 -23.42
C ARG A 311 4.84 35.19 -24.02
N ASN A 312 4.00 36.02 -23.42
CA ASN A 312 3.55 37.28 -24.00
C ASN A 312 4.13 38.52 -23.30
N ASN A 313 4.93 38.33 -22.25
CA ASN A 313 5.50 39.42 -21.44
C ASN A 313 6.98 39.18 -21.19
N ASP A 314 7.78 40.25 -21.16
CA ASP A 314 9.21 40.19 -20.86
C ASP A 314 9.45 40.20 -19.35
N LEU A 315 10.11 39.17 -18.82
CA LEU A 315 10.41 39.06 -17.39
C LEU A 315 11.60 39.91 -16.94
N SER A 316 12.27 40.62 -17.85
CA SER A 316 13.21 41.68 -17.47
C SER A 316 12.49 42.87 -16.80
N SER A 317 11.17 43.01 -17.05
CA SER A 317 10.32 44.00 -16.38
C SER A 317 9.98 43.56 -14.95
N GLU A 318 10.20 44.46 -13.99
CA GLU A 318 9.91 44.24 -12.57
C GLU A 318 8.41 43.93 -12.33
N GLU A 319 7.52 44.58 -13.07
CA GLU A 319 6.07 44.35 -12.98
C GLU A 319 5.70 42.91 -13.35
N HIS A 320 6.19 42.44 -14.50
CA HIS A 320 5.88 41.10 -14.99
C HIS A 320 6.54 40.02 -14.12
N TYR A 321 7.75 40.27 -13.64
CA TYR A 321 8.42 39.36 -12.72
C TYR A 321 7.70 39.28 -11.37
N ALA A 322 7.23 40.41 -10.81
CA ALA A 322 6.44 40.43 -9.59
C ALA A 322 5.11 39.67 -9.74
N TYR A 323 4.43 39.80 -10.89
CA TYR A 323 3.24 39.02 -11.19
C TYR A 323 3.54 37.51 -11.18
N ILE A 324 4.63 37.06 -11.80
CA ILE A 324 5.01 35.64 -11.79
C ILE A 324 5.32 35.14 -10.39
N LYS A 325 6.06 35.91 -9.58
CA LYS A 325 6.32 35.58 -8.16
C LYS A 325 5.04 35.44 -7.33
N SER A 326 3.96 36.11 -7.71
CA SER A 326 2.66 35.95 -7.04
C SER A 326 1.92 34.65 -7.43
N LYS A 327 2.38 33.93 -8.45
CA LYS A 327 1.74 32.73 -9.02
C LYS A 327 2.57 31.46 -8.86
N ILE A 328 3.88 31.59 -8.66
CA ILE A 328 4.81 30.48 -8.53
C ILE A 328 5.70 30.75 -7.31
N ASP A 329 5.95 29.71 -6.53
CA ASP A 329 7.04 29.72 -5.57
C ASP A 329 8.38 29.56 -6.32
N VAL A 330 9.08 30.68 -6.48
CA VAL A 330 10.32 30.73 -7.27
C VAL A 330 11.48 30.03 -6.57
N GLU A 331 11.53 30.05 -5.24
CA GLU A 331 12.59 29.37 -4.48
C GLU A 331 12.40 27.87 -4.57
N SER A 332 11.17 27.38 -4.34
CA SER A 332 10.78 25.98 -4.56
C SER A 332 11.13 25.49 -5.96
N PHE A 333 10.78 26.28 -6.99
CA PHE A 333 11.08 25.94 -8.38
C PHE A 333 12.59 25.93 -8.65
N THR A 334 13.35 26.86 -8.07
CA THR A 334 14.81 26.92 -8.19
C THR A 334 15.47 25.68 -7.58
N ASP A 335 15.08 25.29 -6.36
CA ASP A 335 15.55 24.08 -5.68
C ASP A 335 15.22 22.81 -6.49
N PHE A 336 14.02 22.76 -7.08
CA PHE A 336 13.64 21.68 -7.98
C PHE A 336 14.57 21.60 -9.19
N ILE A 337 14.84 22.72 -9.86
CA ILE A 337 15.73 22.77 -11.04
C ILE A 337 17.17 22.38 -10.66
N ILE A 338 17.70 22.90 -9.54
CA ILE A 338 19.02 22.53 -9.01
C ILE A 338 19.10 21.02 -8.84
N THR A 339 18.08 20.40 -8.24
CA THR A 339 18.04 18.95 -8.07
C THR A 339 18.05 18.22 -9.40
N GLN A 340 17.19 18.60 -10.35
CA GLN A 340 17.11 17.92 -11.66
C GLN A 340 18.44 17.98 -12.42
N ILE A 341 19.15 19.12 -12.34
CA ILE A 341 20.48 19.31 -12.92
C ILE A 341 21.50 18.44 -12.18
N PHE A 342 21.55 18.50 -10.85
CA PHE A 342 22.50 17.76 -10.02
C PHE A 342 22.43 16.25 -10.27
N VAL A 343 21.23 15.70 -10.41
CA VAL A 343 21.03 14.26 -10.68
C VAL A 343 20.99 13.89 -12.16
N ASN A 344 21.16 14.87 -13.06
CA ASN A 344 21.12 14.70 -14.51
C ASN A 344 19.85 13.98 -14.99
N ASN A 345 18.68 14.40 -14.49
CA ASN A 345 17.41 13.81 -14.89
C ASN A 345 17.00 14.30 -16.28
N ARG A 346 17.31 13.51 -17.30
CA ARG A 346 17.00 13.81 -18.71
C ARG A 346 15.52 13.78 -19.07
N ASP A 347 14.66 13.34 -18.16
CA ASP A 347 13.21 13.28 -18.33
C ASP A 347 12.48 14.04 -17.20
N ALA A 348 13.09 15.09 -16.67
CA ALA A 348 12.54 15.90 -15.57
C ALA A 348 11.09 16.37 -15.85
N GLY A 349 10.81 16.83 -17.09
CA GLY A 349 9.49 17.30 -17.48
C GLY A 349 8.40 16.21 -17.56
N GLY A 350 8.77 14.93 -17.62
CA GLY A 350 7.84 13.80 -17.56
C GLY A 350 7.54 13.32 -16.14
N ASN A 351 8.42 13.64 -15.18
CA ASN A 351 8.47 13.02 -13.86
C ASN A 351 8.14 14.00 -12.72
N VAL A 352 7.32 15.02 -12.99
CA VAL A 352 6.92 16.05 -12.03
C VAL A 352 5.41 16.13 -11.88
N LYS A 353 4.97 16.44 -10.67
CA LYS A 353 3.62 16.89 -10.35
C LYS A 353 3.70 18.31 -9.82
N TYR A 354 2.75 19.14 -10.22
CA TYR A 354 2.74 20.57 -9.97
C TYR A 354 1.31 21.09 -10.00
#